data_AF-A0A412INC4-F1
#
_entry.id   AF-A0A412INC4-F1
#
_cell.length_a   1.000
_cell.length_b   1.000
_cell.length_c   1.000
_cell.angle_alpha   90.00
_cell.angle_beta   90.00
_cell.angle_gamma   90.00
#
_symmetry.space_group_name_H-M   'P 1'
#
loop_
_entity.id
_entity.type
_entity.pdbx_description
1 polymer ?
#
loop_
_entity_poly.entity_id
_entity_poly.type
_entity_poly.pdbx_seq_one_letter_code
_entity_poly.pdbx_strand_id
1 'polypeptide(L)'
;MGVRKKKVFGRIITAVLGLAMLLSLIPVDVNKAQAATIPADVSKPSSGCVFIAMGGQYASGAAAAVKKINQLRYEACKQGIKMNGKKLTLKDYVPIKWSAGLEKIARIRAAESSVTMYHQRLNGKNVFSFKYPGSGWVTSEVIAWNWSEGMTMAIDQWASEKADYVAGTKNAVTGHYTSMIDPNNRYVGIGTFLNDSASFYNTTVAQFMGAGTQSEKVAKATGKCSATVEVSTKNITSLKVTGPKTIDRAQKSTYALRAVLGNYSKTSYKVTSSVKWTSSNPSVARVSQSGVVTGLKKGTTKITAKIGTKSASFTVTVSGKCRHSYSGKVVKYATTKTDGKVLHTCKVCGNKRYITVKSVKSVNLSKTSYKYDGKAKTPSVVVKDSDGKTVSAKYYKITYPKSRSKVGTYKVVITFSGRYSGSITRTFKIVK
;
A
#
# COMPACT_ATOMS: atom_id res chain seq x y z
N MET A 1 13.56 -29.03 -59.00
CA MET A 1 14.20 -30.34 -58.77
C MET A 1 15.21 -30.19 -57.64
N GLY A 2 15.24 -31.10 -56.65
CA GLY A 2 16.29 -31.06 -55.61
C GLY A 2 15.90 -31.39 -54.17
N VAL A 3 15.18 -32.50 -53.98
CA VAL A 3 15.27 -33.47 -52.86
C VAL A 3 15.25 -32.95 -51.39
N ARG A 4 14.08 -33.20 -50.77
CA ARG A 4 13.83 -33.31 -49.32
C ARG A 4 14.71 -34.37 -48.65
N LYS A 5 15.30 -34.05 -47.48
CA LYS A 5 15.60 -35.04 -46.42
C LYS A 5 14.74 -34.74 -45.18
N LYS A 6 13.77 -35.62 -44.94
CA LYS A 6 13.02 -35.75 -43.69
C LYS A 6 13.95 -36.30 -42.60
N LYS A 7 13.92 -35.70 -41.40
CA LYS A 7 14.13 -36.43 -40.15
C LYS A 7 12.90 -36.23 -39.27
N VAL A 8 12.15 -37.31 -39.14
CA VAL A 8 11.09 -37.54 -38.15
C VAL A 8 11.76 -38.21 -36.94
N PHE A 9 11.22 -37.93 -35.74
CA PHE A 9 11.32 -38.60 -34.43
C PHE A 9 11.65 -37.54 -33.37
N GLY A 10 10.94 -37.40 -32.26
CA GLY A 10 9.75 -38.03 -31.72
C GLY A 10 9.37 -37.21 -30.47
N ARG A 11 8.08 -37.12 -30.17
CA ARG A 11 7.55 -36.37 -29.03
C ARG A 11 8.13 -36.92 -27.72
N ILE A 12 8.84 -36.08 -26.96
CA ILE A 12 9.09 -36.31 -25.54
C ILE A 12 8.12 -35.41 -24.78
N ILE A 13 7.09 -36.04 -24.23
CA ILE A 13 6.21 -35.46 -23.22
C ILE A 13 7.03 -35.41 -21.93
N THR A 14 7.56 -34.23 -21.61
CA THR A 14 8.21 -33.97 -20.33
C THR A 14 7.15 -33.45 -19.36
N ALA A 15 6.46 -34.37 -18.69
CA ALA A 15 5.66 -34.09 -17.52
C ALA A 15 6.59 -33.94 -16.30
N VAL A 16 7.03 -32.72 -16.00
CA VAL A 16 7.64 -32.40 -14.69
C VAL A 16 6.55 -31.86 -13.78
N LEU A 17 6.08 -32.75 -12.92
CA LEU A 17 5.19 -32.48 -11.81
C LEU A 17 5.71 -31.31 -10.95
N GLY A 18 4.84 -30.32 -10.77
CA GLY A 18 5.05 -29.18 -9.91
C GLY A 18 5.26 -29.59 -8.45
N LEU A 19 6.37 -29.12 -7.89
CA LEU A 19 6.58 -29.10 -6.44
C LEU A 19 5.83 -27.89 -5.87
N ALA A 20 4.52 -28.03 -5.66
CA ALA A 20 3.74 -27.06 -4.91
C ALA A 20 4.06 -27.19 -3.41
N MET A 21 5.08 -26.47 -2.94
CA MET A 21 5.20 -26.13 -1.52
C MET A 21 4.03 -25.21 -1.16
N LEU A 22 2.97 -25.77 -0.58
CA LEU A 22 1.97 -25.02 0.17
C LEU A 22 2.62 -24.47 1.46
N LEU A 23 3.41 -23.40 1.33
CA LEU A 23 3.44 -22.38 2.37
C LEU A 23 2.03 -21.79 2.39
N SER A 24 1.32 -21.92 3.51
CA SER A 24 0.14 -21.11 3.77
C SER A 24 0.58 -19.66 3.93
N LEU A 25 0.85 -19.01 2.80
CA LEU A 25 0.85 -17.57 2.69
C LEU A 25 -0.58 -17.15 2.95
N ILE A 26 -0.81 -16.57 4.12
CA ILE A 26 -1.89 -15.60 4.27
C ILE A 26 -1.72 -14.67 3.06
N PRO A 27 -2.75 -14.44 2.23
CA PRO A 27 -2.68 -13.34 1.28
C PRO A 27 -2.66 -12.07 2.12
N VAL A 28 -1.45 -11.65 2.50
CA VAL A 28 -1.16 -10.23 2.58
C VAL A 28 -1.30 -9.80 1.13
N ASP A 29 -2.27 -8.96 0.88
CA ASP A 29 -2.57 -8.41 -0.42
C ASP A 29 -1.38 -7.52 -0.85
N VAL A 30 -0.29 -8.12 -1.35
CA VAL A 30 1.01 -7.44 -1.58
C VAL A 30 1.01 -6.56 -2.84
N ASN A 31 -0.10 -6.53 -3.60
CA ASN A 31 -0.18 -5.81 -4.88
C ASN A 31 -1.16 -4.63 -4.90
N LYS A 32 -1.44 -3.99 -3.77
CA LYS A 32 -1.75 -2.55 -3.82
C LYS A 32 -0.45 -1.78 -3.75
N ALA A 33 0.09 -1.42 -4.91
CA ALA A 33 1.08 -0.35 -4.98
C ALA A 33 0.57 0.81 -4.12
N GLN A 34 1.33 1.16 -3.07
CA GLN A 34 0.96 2.24 -2.17
C GLN A 34 0.84 3.50 -3.03
N ALA A 35 -0.38 4.06 -3.11
CA ALA A 35 -0.63 5.27 -3.89
C ALA A 35 0.41 6.34 -3.52
N ALA A 36 0.97 7.02 -4.53
CA ALA A 36 1.98 8.05 -4.30
C ALA A 36 1.45 9.10 -3.31
N THR A 37 2.25 9.45 -2.30
CA THR A 37 1.87 10.48 -1.33
C THR A 37 2.46 11.82 -1.75
N ILE A 38 1.62 12.83 -1.93
CA ILE A 38 2.06 14.22 -2.11
C ILE A 38 2.11 14.87 -0.72
N PRO A 39 3.28 15.36 -0.26
CA PRO A 39 3.42 15.91 1.07
C PRO A 39 2.74 17.29 1.19
N ALA A 40 2.41 17.68 2.42
CA ALA A 40 1.99 19.03 2.72
C ALA A 40 3.12 20.05 2.50
N ASP A 41 2.79 21.34 2.57
CA ASP A 41 3.75 22.46 2.53
C ASP A 41 4.61 22.55 3.80
N VAL A 42 4.24 21.82 4.86
CA VAL A 42 4.98 21.70 6.13
C VAL A 42 5.23 20.24 6.51
N SER A 43 6.32 19.97 7.24
CA SER A 43 6.71 18.61 7.67
C SER A 43 5.97 18.12 8.93
N LYS A 44 5.41 19.04 9.72
CA LYS A 44 4.61 18.78 10.92
C LYS A 44 3.41 19.73 10.94
N PRO A 45 2.25 19.31 11.45
CA PRO A 45 1.11 20.20 11.59
C PRO A 45 1.42 21.37 12.52
N SER A 46 0.96 22.53 12.12
CA SER A 46 0.95 23.77 12.89
C SER A 46 0.06 23.62 14.13
N SER A 47 0.22 24.51 15.10
CA SER A 47 -0.62 24.51 16.30
C SER A 47 -2.11 24.55 15.93
N GLY A 48 -2.92 23.70 16.55
CA GLY A 48 -4.35 23.57 16.25
C GLY A 48 -4.67 22.95 14.89
N CYS A 49 -3.70 22.37 14.17
CA CYS A 49 -3.91 21.70 12.89
C CYS A 49 -3.58 20.19 12.95
N VAL A 50 -4.10 19.45 11.98
CA VAL A 50 -3.78 18.05 11.71
C VAL A 50 -3.55 17.83 10.21
N PHE A 51 -2.84 16.77 9.86
CA PHE A 51 -2.79 16.29 8.48
C PHE A 51 -3.93 15.33 8.19
N ILE A 52 -4.53 15.52 7.02
CA ILE A 52 -5.46 14.58 6.41
C ILE A 52 -4.89 14.07 5.08
N ALA A 53 -5.31 12.87 4.71
CA ALA A 53 -5.05 12.26 3.41
C ALA A 53 -6.28 12.42 2.51
N MET A 54 -6.14 13.19 1.43
CA MET A 54 -7.14 13.36 0.37
C MET A 54 -6.76 12.47 -0.81
N GLY A 55 -7.65 11.55 -1.19
CA GLY A 55 -7.45 10.70 -2.37
C GLY A 55 -7.78 11.47 -3.64
N GLY A 56 -7.00 11.25 -4.70
CA GLY A 56 -7.26 11.84 -6.01
C GLY A 56 -6.14 11.55 -7.00
N GLN A 57 -6.05 12.34 -8.07
CA GLN A 57 -5.01 12.22 -9.09
C GLN A 57 -4.56 13.61 -9.56
N TYR A 58 -3.27 13.79 -9.82
CA TYR A 58 -2.78 15.02 -10.46
C TYR A 58 -2.62 14.83 -11.97
N ALA A 59 -3.26 15.71 -12.74
CA ALA A 59 -3.12 15.73 -14.19
C ALA A 59 -1.75 16.31 -14.60
N SER A 60 -1.27 15.91 -15.77
CA SER A 60 -0.12 16.54 -16.44
C SER A 60 -0.59 17.46 -17.57
N GLY A 61 0.32 18.23 -18.16
CA GLY A 61 -0.01 19.13 -19.26
C GLY A 61 0.69 20.48 -19.25
N ALA A 62 1.73 20.67 -18.43
CA ALA A 62 2.43 21.95 -18.26
C ALA A 62 2.81 22.61 -19.60
N ALA A 63 3.38 21.86 -20.55
CA ALA A 63 3.75 22.39 -21.85
C ALA A 63 2.55 22.92 -22.66
N ALA A 64 1.43 22.20 -22.67
CA ALA A 64 0.22 22.62 -23.35
C ALA A 64 -0.40 23.85 -22.69
N ALA A 65 -0.39 23.91 -21.35
CA ALA A 65 -0.86 25.06 -20.60
C ALA A 65 -0.03 26.32 -20.84
N VAL A 66 1.30 26.22 -20.76
CA VAL A 66 2.21 27.35 -21.02
C VAL A 66 2.04 27.84 -22.46
N LYS A 67 1.97 26.92 -23.43
CA LYS A 67 1.72 27.28 -24.84
C LYS A 67 0.42 28.09 -24.99
N LYS A 68 -0.66 27.63 -24.34
CA LYS A 68 -1.97 28.28 -24.43
C LYS A 68 -1.99 29.65 -23.77
N ILE A 69 -1.41 29.81 -22.58
CA ILE A 69 -1.29 31.11 -21.91
C ILE A 69 -0.43 32.06 -22.76
N ASN A 70 0.68 31.59 -23.32
CA ASN A 70 1.52 32.41 -24.20
C ASN A 70 0.82 32.85 -25.49
N GLN A 71 -0.07 32.01 -26.04
CA GLN A 71 -0.91 32.41 -27.16
C GLN A 71 -1.91 33.51 -26.77
N LEU A 72 -2.57 33.39 -25.61
CA LEU A 72 -3.47 34.42 -25.09
C LEU A 72 -2.75 35.75 -24.86
N ARG A 73 -1.54 35.71 -24.28
CA ARG A 73 -0.68 36.89 -24.06
C ARG A 73 -0.32 37.58 -25.37
N TYR A 74 0.09 36.80 -26.37
CA TYR A 74 0.43 37.32 -27.70
C TYR A 74 -0.77 38.00 -28.36
N GLU A 75 -1.92 37.33 -28.36
CA GLU A 75 -3.15 37.89 -28.94
C GLU A 75 -3.63 39.15 -28.21
N ALA A 76 -3.51 39.21 -26.89
CA ALA A 76 -3.84 40.42 -26.13
C ALA A 76 -2.95 41.61 -26.52
N CYS A 77 -1.65 41.37 -26.71
CA CYS A 77 -0.70 42.38 -27.17
C CYS A 77 -0.97 42.82 -28.61
N LYS A 78 -1.29 41.87 -29.50
CA LYS A 78 -1.62 42.14 -30.91
C LYS A 78 -2.90 42.98 -31.04
N GLN A 79 -3.89 42.71 -30.21
CA GLN A 79 -5.19 43.37 -30.25
C GLN A 79 -5.23 44.69 -29.48
N GLY A 80 -4.14 45.07 -28.81
CA GLY A 80 -4.09 46.30 -28.03
C GLY A 80 -5.02 46.30 -26.82
N ILE A 81 -5.23 45.14 -26.20
CA ILE A 81 -6.05 45.01 -24.99
C ILE A 81 -5.51 45.98 -23.94
N LYS A 82 -6.39 46.80 -23.37
CA LYS A 82 -6.00 47.75 -22.33
C LYS A 82 -5.71 47.00 -21.04
N MET A 83 -4.62 47.35 -20.37
CA MET A 83 -4.26 46.87 -19.05
C MET A 83 -3.68 48.03 -18.24
N ASN A 84 -4.20 48.26 -17.03
CA ASN A 84 -3.83 49.40 -16.18
C ASN A 84 -3.85 50.75 -16.94
N GLY A 85 -4.87 50.95 -17.78
CA GLY A 85 -5.04 52.16 -18.59
C GLY A 85 -4.20 52.23 -19.88
N LYS A 86 -3.19 51.36 -20.05
CA LYS A 86 -2.30 51.34 -21.24
C LYS A 86 -2.73 50.24 -22.22
N LYS A 87 -2.76 50.54 -23.53
CA LYS A 87 -2.90 49.48 -24.54
C LYS A 87 -1.62 48.66 -24.60
N LEU A 88 -1.75 47.34 -24.49
CA LEU A 88 -0.63 46.44 -24.73
C LEU A 88 -0.16 46.53 -26.19
N THR A 89 1.12 46.27 -26.41
CA THR A 89 1.74 46.20 -27.73
C THR A 89 2.58 44.95 -27.85
N LEU A 90 2.99 44.57 -29.07
CA LEU A 90 3.89 43.44 -29.27
C LEU A 90 5.25 43.60 -28.55
N LYS A 91 5.65 44.84 -28.17
CA LYS A 91 6.85 45.09 -27.35
C LYS A 91 6.66 44.68 -25.89
N ASP A 92 5.42 44.68 -25.40
CA ASP A 92 5.08 44.24 -24.05
C ASP A 92 4.94 42.69 -23.98
N TYR A 93 4.92 41.99 -25.12
CA TYR A 93 4.81 40.54 -25.14
C TYR A 93 6.08 39.87 -24.60
N VAL A 94 5.92 39.20 -23.46
CA VAL A 94 6.96 38.35 -22.89
C VAL A 94 6.38 36.97 -22.60
N PRO A 95 6.94 35.89 -23.18
CA PRO A 95 6.51 34.53 -22.87
C PRO A 95 6.64 34.23 -21.38
N ILE A 96 5.57 33.70 -20.80
CA ILE A 96 5.55 33.16 -19.47
C ILE A 96 6.24 31.80 -19.45
N LYS A 97 6.94 31.53 -18.34
CA LYS A 97 7.68 30.29 -18.10
C LYS A 97 7.03 29.45 -17.01
N TRP A 98 7.35 28.15 -16.98
CA TRP A 98 6.88 27.28 -15.89
C TRP A 98 7.68 27.51 -14.61
N SER A 99 7.05 27.35 -13.45
CA SER A 99 7.74 27.27 -12.15
C SER A 99 7.34 26.02 -11.38
N ALA A 100 8.33 25.20 -11.06
CA ALA A 100 8.23 24.04 -10.19
C ALA A 100 7.78 24.41 -8.76
N GLY A 101 8.25 25.57 -8.27
CA GLY A 101 7.88 26.09 -6.95
C GLY A 101 6.40 26.44 -6.88
N LEU A 102 5.91 27.17 -7.88
CA LEU A 102 4.50 27.51 -8.02
C LEU A 102 3.63 26.28 -8.30
N GLU A 103 4.12 25.30 -9.08
CA GLU A 103 3.42 24.04 -9.31
C GLU A 103 3.19 23.29 -7.99
N LYS A 104 4.21 23.22 -7.12
CA LYS A 104 4.07 22.59 -5.79
C LYS A 104 2.94 23.25 -4.98
N ILE A 105 2.89 24.58 -4.99
CA ILE A 105 1.84 25.37 -4.31
C ILE A 105 0.47 25.07 -4.93
N ALA A 106 0.37 25.20 -6.24
CA ALA A 106 -0.86 25.04 -6.99
C ALA A 106 -1.44 23.63 -6.81
N ARG A 107 -0.60 22.59 -6.69
CA ARG A 107 -1.06 21.23 -6.42
C ARG A 107 -1.69 21.08 -5.04
N ILE A 108 -1.09 21.65 -4.00
CA ILE A 108 -1.67 21.65 -2.65
C ILE A 108 -2.99 22.43 -2.65
N ARG A 109 -2.98 23.60 -3.28
CA ARG A 109 -4.17 24.45 -3.44
C ARG A 109 -5.29 23.76 -4.20
N ALA A 110 -5.00 23.05 -5.29
CA ALA A 110 -6.01 22.31 -6.03
C ALA A 110 -6.68 21.21 -5.18
N ALA A 111 -5.92 20.53 -4.31
CA ALA A 111 -6.50 19.56 -3.38
C ALA A 111 -7.41 20.26 -2.34
N GLU A 112 -6.95 21.37 -1.73
CA GLU A 112 -7.75 22.15 -0.79
C GLU A 112 -9.02 22.73 -1.45
N SER A 113 -8.87 23.38 -2.61
CA SER A 113 -9.97 24.03 -3.35
C SER A 113 -10.94 23.05 -3.98
N SER A 114 -10.59 21.76 -4.09
CA SER A 114 -11.56 20.72 -4.48
C SER A 114 -12.67 20.52 -3.46
N VAL A 115 -12.46 20.97 -2.22
CA VAL A 115 -13.48 20.93 -1.17
C VAL A 115 -13.87 22.33 -0.69
N THR A 116 -12.92 23.28 -0.62
CA THR A 116 -13.30 24.62 -0.14
C THR A 116 -14.12 25.38 -1.17
N MET A 117 -13.90 25.16 -2.46
CA MET A 117 -14.52 25.93 -3.54
C MET A 117 -14.32 27.46 -3.41
N TYR A 118 -13.24 27.87 -2.75
CA TYR A 118 -12.87 29.27 -2.51
C TYR A 118 -11.35 29.48 -2.48
N HIS A 119 -10.92 30.73 -2.55
CA HIS A 119 -9.54 31.18 -2.28
C HIS A 119 -9.19 31.13 -0.79
N GLN A 120 -9.33 29.95 -0.18
CA GLN A 120 -9.11 29.72 1.25
C GLN A 120 -8.31 28.44 1.48
N ARG A 121 -7.34 28.50 2.40
CA ARG A 121 -6.59 27.34 2.91
C ARG A 121 -7.39 26.64 4.00
N LEU A 122 -7.33 25.30 4.05
CA LEU A 122 -8.00 24.52 5.10
C LEU A 122 -7.36 24.68 6.50
N ASN A 123 -6.12 25.14 6.58
CA ASN A 123 -5.42 25.48 7.82
C ASN A 123 -5.66 26.92 8.31
N GLY A 124 -6.39 27.74 7.54
CA GLY A 124 -6.68 29.14 7.87
C GLY A 124 -5.53 30.13 7.58
N LYS A 125 -4.41 29.66 7.01
CA LYS A 125 -3.33 30.56 6.56
C LYS A 125 -3.73 31.30 5.28
N ASN A 126 -3.02 32.38 4.97
CA ASN A 126 -3.17 33.09 3.71
C ASN A 126 -2.75 32.20 2.51
N VAL A 127 -3.47 32.28 1.38
CA VAL A 127 -3.21 31.50 0.16
C VAL A 127 -1.84 31.79 -0.48
N PHE A 128 -1.17 32.87 -0.10
CA PHE A 128 0.17 33.24 -0.59
C PHE A 128 1.30 32.94 0.39
N SER A 129 1.00 32.37 1.57
CA SER A 129 1.98 32.15 2.66
C SER A 129 2.91 30.92 2.47
N PHE A 130 3.04 30.41 1.25
CA PHE A 130 3.83 29.21 0.96
C PHE A 130 5.33 29.48 0.92
N LYS A 131 6.12 28.47 1.33
CA LYS A 131 7.57 28.45 1.15
C LYS A 131 7.95 27.49 0.03
N TYR A 132 8.75 27.94 -0.92
CA TYR A 132 9.23 27.15 -2.06
C TYR A 132 10.65 27.60 -2.46
N PRO A 133 11.44 26.72 -3.10
CA PRO A 133 12.76 27.08 -3.58
C PRO A 133 12.66 28.08 -4.75
N GLY A 134 13.49 29.13 -4.73
CA GLY A 134 13.54 30.19 -5.74
C GLY A 134 13.42 31.59 -5.13
N SER A 135 13.33 32.60 -5.99
CA SER A 135 13.07 33.99 -5.61
C SER A 135 11.82 34.54 -6.29
N GLY A 136 11.23 35.59 -5.71
CA GLY A 136 9.99 36.22 -6.18
C GLY A 136 8.79 35.93 -5.27
N TRP A 137 7.70 36.65 -5.52
CA TRP A 137 6.45 36.53 -4.76
C TRP A 137 5.30 36.22 -5.69
N VAL A 138 4.35 35.44 -5.19
CA VAL A 138 3.11 35.14 -5.93
C VAL A 138 2.32 36.44 -6.07
N THR A 139 1.92 36.76 -7.31
CA THR A 139 1.16 37.97 -7.64
C THR A 139 -0.34 37.69 -7.67
N SER A 140 -0.75 36.49 -8.11
CA SER A 140 -2.15 36.09 -8.12
C SER A 140 -2.35 34.58 -8.09
N GLU A 141 -3.53 34.17 -7.60
CA GLU A 141 -4.08 32.82 -7.68
C GLU A 141 -5.34 32.87 -8.54
N VAL A 142 -5.48 31.95 -9.49
CA VAL A 142 -6.70 31.75 -10.28
C VAL A 142 -7.16 30.30 -10.13
N ILE A 143 -8.48 30.08 -10.08
CA ILE A 143 -9.05 28.75 -9.83
C ILE A 143 -10.18 28.49 -10.81
N ALA A 144 -10.33 27.24 -11.23
CA ALA A 144 -11.48 26.77 -11.97
C ALA A 144 -11.89 25.37 -11.51
N TRP A 145 -13.19 25.11 -11.62
CA TRP A 145 -13.81 23.82 -11.39
C TRP A 145 -14.55 23.37 -12.64
N ASN A 146 -14.35 22.12 -13.05
CA ASN A 146 -15.01 21.52 -14.22
C ASN A 146 -15.01 19.99 -14.14
N TRP A 147 -15.30 19.34 -15.26
CA TRP A 147 -15.44 17.88 -15.38
C TRP A 147 -14.42 17.23 -16.33
N SER A 148 -13.42 17.99 -16.80
CA SER A 148 -12.38 17.45 -17.69
C SER A 148 -11.29 16.68 -16.93
N GLU A 149 -10.48 15.90 -17.63
CA GLU A 149 -9.34 15.20 -17.02
C GLU A 149 -8.02 16.01 -17.08
N GLY A 150 -8.03 17.16 -17.76
CA GLY A 150 -6.83 17.95 -18.06
C GLY A 150 -6.85 19.36 -17.47
N MET A 151 -5.73 20.07 -17.63
CA MET A 151 -5.58 21.45 -17.13
C MET A 151 -6.03 22.54 -18.13
N THR A 152 -6.16 22.21 -19.41
CA THR A 152 -6.39 23.24 -20.45
C THR A 152 -7.81 23.78 -20.49
N MET A 153 -8.80 23.02 -20.01
CA MET A 153 -10.19 23.50 -19.92
C MET A 153 -10.32 24.67 -18.93
N ALA A 154 -9.59 24.63 -17.82
CA ALA A 154 -9.55 25.74 -16.87
C ALA A 154 -9.03 27.03 -17.53
N ILE A 155 -8.03 26.92 -18.40
CA ILE A 155 -7.48 28.05 -19.14
C ILE A 155 -8.51 28.64 -20.11
N ASP A 156 -9.34 27.81 -20.75
CA ASP A 156 -10.46 28.28 -21.57
C ASP A 156 -11.50 29.02 -20.74
N GLN A 157 -11.88 28.47 -19.58
CA GLN A 157 -12.83 29.10 -18.66
C GLN A 157 -12.30 30.46 -18.14
N TRP A 158 -11.01 30.55 -17.83
CA TRP A 158 -10.40 31.83 -17.46
C TRP A 158 -10.33 32.80 -18.63
N ALA A 159 -10.12 32.30 -19.85
CA ALA A 159 -10.03 33.14 -21.04
C ALA A 159 -11.38 33.70 -21.50
N SER A 160 -12.50 33.03 -21.17
CA SER A 160 -13.83 33.49 -21.58
C SER A 160 -14.22 34.83 -20.96
N GLU A 161 -13.57 35.26 -19.87
CA GLU A 161 -13.78 36.58 -19.26
C GLU A 161 -13.31 37.75 -20.13
N LYS A 162 -12.58 37.46 -21.22
CA LYS A 162 -12.08 38.49 -22.14
C LYS A 162 -13.17 39.42 -22.63
N ALA A 163 -14.34 38.89 -22.99
CA ALA A 163 -15.43 39.69 -23.54
C ALA A 163 -15.89 40.75 -22.53
N ASP A 164 -16.12 40.33 -21.28
CA ASP A 164 -16.51 41.22 -20.19
C ASP A 164 -15.42 42.22 -19.83
N TYR A 165 -14.16 41.80 -19.85
CA TYR A 165 -13.02 42.68 -19.59
C TYR A 165 -12.92 43.79 -20.63
N VAL A 166 -13.05 43.46 -21.92
CA VAL A 166 -12.97 44.43 -23.02
C VAL A 166 -14.17 45.37 -23.03
N ALA A 167 -15.36 44.85 -22.75
CA ALA A 167 -16.57 45.65 -22.65
C ALA A 167 -16.59 46.56 -21.41
N GLY A 168 -15.75 46.28 -20.41
CA GLY A 168 -15.79 46.97 -19.11
C GLY A 168 -17.08 46.62 -18.34
N THR A 169 -17.58 45.40 -18.49
CA THR A 169 -18.83 44.94 -17.86
C THR A 169 -18.73 45.12 -16.34
N LYS A 170 -19.64 45.92 -15.78
CA LYS A 170 -19.67 46.21 -14.33
C LYS A 170 -19.91 44.92 -13.54
N ASN A 171 -19.12 44.73 -12.47
CA ASN A 171 -19.19 43.57 -11.56
C ASN A 171 -18.86 42.20 -12.19
N ALA A 172 -18.45 42.13 -13.46
CA ALA A 172 -18.02 40.89 -14.06
C ALA A 172 -16.68 40.42 -13.47
N VAL A 173 -16.53 39.11 -13.32
CA VAL A 173 -15.25 38.50 -12.93
C VAL A 173 -14.33 38.52 -14.14
N THR A 174 -13.21 39.22 -14.01
CA THR A 174 -12.22 39.38 -15.10
C THR A 174 -10.77 39.16 -14.62
N GLY A 175 -10.63 38.84 -13.32
CA GLY A 175 -9.35 38.65 -12.64
C GLY A 175 -8.57 37.46 -13.17
N HIS A 176 -9.25 36.42 -13.69
CA HIS A 176 -8.57 35.25 -14.22
C HIS A 176 -7.93 35.54 -15.57
N TYR A 177 -8.69 36.16 -16.50
CA TYR A 177 -8.15 36.57 -17.79
C TYR A 177 -6.99 37.56 -17.63
N THR A 178 -7.18 38.61 -16.84
CA THR A 178 -6.16 39.64 -16.61
C THR A 178 -4.89 39.08 -15.99
N SER A 179 -4.98 38.16 -15.02
CA SER A 179 -3.81 37.47 -14.46
C SER A 179 -2.98 36.73 -15.52
N MET A 180 -3.64 36.08 -16.49
CA MET A 180 -2.96 35.35 -17.56
C MET A 180 -2.23 36.28 -18.54
N ILE A 181 -2.86 37.40 -18.91
CA ILE A 181 -2.33 38.29 -19.93
C ILE A 181 -1.38 39.39 -19.40
N ASP A 182 -1.29 39.58 -18.08
CA ASP A 182 -0.41 40.59 -17.47
C ASP A 182 1.08 40.39 -17.84
N PRO A 183 1.69 41.32 -18.59
CA PRO A 183 3.11 41.24 -18.96
C PRO A 183 4.07 41.11 -17.77
N ASN A 184 3.69 41.64 -16.61
CA ASN A 184 4.50 41.60 -15.40
C ASN A 184 4.64 40.18 -14.87
N ASN A 185 3.65 39.30 -15.11
CA ASN A 185 3.74 37.90 -14.74
C ASN A 185 4.71 37.17 -15.68
N ARG A 186 5.82 36.67 -15.11
CA ARG A 186 6.91 35.98 -15.83
C ARG A 186 6.92 34.47 -15.62
N TYR A 187 6.33 34.00 -14.53
CA TYR A 187 6.22 32.57 -14.23
C TYR A 187 4.79 32.18 -13.88
N VAL A 188 4.45 30.93 -14.20
CA VAL A 188 3.21 30.26 -13.79
C VAL A 188 3.51 28.85 -13.30
N GLY A 189 2.81 28.42 -12.26
CA GLY A 189 2.72 27.02 -11.88
C GLY A 189 1.26 26.61 -11.75
N ILE A 190 0.89 25.49 -12.35
CA ILE A 190 -0.50 25.02 -12.40
C ILE A 190 -0.59 23.62 -11.79
N GLY A 191 -1.59 23.42 -10.94
CA GLY A 191 -1.94 22.13 -10.37
C GLY A 191 -3.39 21.80 -10.68
N THR A 192 -3.62 20.61 -11.25
CA THR A 192 -4.97 20.08 -11.49
C THR A 192 -5.15 18.82 -10.66
N PHE A 193 -6.10 18.85 -9.73
CA PHE A 193 -6.45 17.73 -8.86
C PHE A 193 -7.80 17.16 -9.24
N LEU A 194 -7.80 15.87 -9.59
CA LEU A 194 -8.97 15.08 -9.94
C LEU A 194 -9.45 14.33 -8.70
N ASN A 195 -10.68 14.59 -8.25
CA ASN A 195 -11.23 14.09 -6.99
C ASN A 195 -12.66 13.58 -7.18
N ASP A 196 -12.83 12.25 -7.24
CA ASP A 196 -14.13 11.56 -7.39
C ASP A 196 -15.14 11.88 -6.27
N SER A 197 -14.66 12.39 -5.13
CA SER A 197 -15.48 12.68 -3.94
C SER A 197 -15.78 14.17 -3.75
N ALA A 198 -15.35 15.02 -4.68
CA ALA A 198 -15.61 16.46 -4.67
C ALA A 198 -16.88 16.81 -5.49
N SER A 199 -17.40 18.02 -5.30
CA SER A 199 -18.54 18.53 -6.07
C SER A 199 -18.25 18.65 -7.56
N PHE A 200 -17.00 18.94 -7.90
CA PHE A 200 -16.48 18.95 -9.26
C PHE A 200 -15.31 17.98 -9.34
N TYR A 201 -15.34 17.15 -10.36
CA TYR A 201 -14.30 16.15 -10.57
C TYR A 201 -12.91 16.79 -10.73
N ASN A 202 -12.81 17.92 -11.45
CA ASN A 202 -11.56 18.62 -11.71
C ASN A 202 -11.53 19.96 -10.96
N THR A 203 -10.47 20.17 -10.20
CA THR A 203 -10.10 21.48 -9.66
C THR A 203 -8.73 21.85 -10.19
N THR A 204 -8.64 22.97 -10.90
CA THR A 204 -7.38 23.49 -11.43
C THR A 204 -7.07 24.83 -10.79
N VAL A 205 -5.86 24.98 -10.28
CA VAL A 205 -5.33 26.22 -9.69
C VAL A 205 -4.09 26.62 -10.46
N ALA A 206 -3.97 27.89 -10.84
CA ALA A 206 -2.72 28.47 -11.31
C ALA A 206 -2.27 29.59 -10.37
N GLN A 207 -0.96 29.64 -10.13
CA GLN A 207 -0.29 30.71 -9.41
C GLN A 207 0.61 31.46 -10.38
N PHE A 208 0.55 32.78 -10.35
CA PHE A 208 1.40 33.66 -11.16
C PHE A 208 2.43 34.37 -10.28
N MET A 209 3.54 34.75 -10.91
CA MET A 209 4.62 35.48 -10.27
C MET A 209 5.26 36.44 -11.25
N GLY A 210 5.74 37.57 -10.72
CA GLY A 210 6.58 38.51 -11.44
C GLY A 210 7.99 38.02 -11.79
N ALA A 211 8.96 38.93 -11.90
CA ALA A 211 10.36 38.57 -12.13
C ALA A 211 10.95 37.81 -10.93
N GLY A 212 11.83 36.85 -11.21
CA GLY A 212 12.48 36.01 -10.20
C GLY A 212 13.27 34.87 -10.83
N THR A 213 13.87 34.03 -9.97
CA THR A 213 14.58 32.81 -10.38
C THR A 213 13.79 31.59 -9.95
N GLN A 214 13.40 30.76 -10.93
CA GLN A 214 12.57 29.58 -10.70
C GLN A 214 13.11 28.39 -11.50
N SER A 215 12.94 27.19 -10.95
CA SER A 215 13.18 25.95 -11.70
C SER A 215 12.00 25.69 -12.64
N GLU A 216 12.27 25.45 -13.92
CA GLU A 216 11.24 25.12 -14.92
C GLU A 216 10.90 23.61 -14.96
N LYS A 217 11.47 22.80 -14.05
CA LYS A 217 11.18 21.36 -13.95
C LYS A 217 9.69 21.11 -13.69
N VAL A 218 9.10 20.24 -14.49
CA VAL A 218 7.69 19.84 -14.38
C VAL A 218 7.56 18.60 -13.50
N ALA A 219 6.62 18.60 -12.56
CA ALA A 219 6.33 17.42 -11.78
C ALA A 219 5.67 16.32 -12.63
N LYS A 220 6.00 15.07 -12.34
CA LYS A 220 5.38 13.93 -13.03
C LYS A 220 3.90 13.79 -12.62
N ALA A 221 3.08 13.30 -13.55
CA ALA A 221 1.76 12.75 -13.22
C ALA A 221 1.92 11.65 -12.17
N THR A 222 0.95 11.54 -11.26
CA THR A 222 1.05 10.62 -10.11
C THR A 222 0.23 9.35 -10.25
N GLY A 223 -0.62 9.24 -11.28
CA GLY A 223 -1.78 8.35 -11.23
C GLY A 223 -2.61 8.61 -9.98
N LYS A 224 -3.32 7.59 -9.48
CA LYS A 224 -4.01 7.65 -8.18
C LYS A 224 -3.00 7.88 -7.06
N CYS A 225 -3.24 8.91 -6.27
CA CYS A 225 -2.36 9.42 -5.24
C CYS A 225 -3.14 9.83 -3.99
N SER A 226 -2.40 10.15 -2.93
CA SER A 226 -2.95 10.79 -1.74
C SER A 226 -2.23 12.11 -1.47
N ALA A 227 -2.95 13.23 -1.56
CA ALA A 227 -2.48 14.53 -1.14
C ALA A 227 -2.59 14.66 0.37
N THR A 228 -1.46 14.97 1.03
CA THR A 228 -1.43 15.30 2.45
C THR A 228 -1.71 16.79 2.60
N VAL A 229 -2.80 17.12 3.29
CA VAL A 229 -3.26 18.50 3.45
C VAL A 229 -3.36 18.84 4.93
N GLU A 230 -2.88 20.03 5.29
CA GLU A 230 -3.00 20.57 6.64
C GLU A 230 -4.37 21.21 6.85
N VAL A 231 -5.05 20.83 7.93
CA VAL A 231 -6.39 21.28 8.24
C VAL A 231 -6.47 21.77 9.69
N SER A 232 -7.05 22.95 9.88
CA SER A 232 -7.37 23.47 11.21
C SER A 232 -8.43 22.60 11.88
N THR A 233 -8.23 22.24 13.15
CA THR A 233 -9.22 21.45 13.89
C THR A 233 -10.55 22.18 14.07
N LYS A 234 -10.59 23.51 13.85
CA LYS A 234 -11.83 24.30 13.82
C LYS A 234 -12.71 23.97 12.61
N ASN A 235 -12.09 23.56 11.50
CA ASN A 235 -12.79 23.17 10.26
C ASN A 235 -13.29 21.71 10.28
N ILE A 236 -13.05 20.98 11.37
CA ILE A 236 -13.50 19.59 11.55
C ILE A 236 -14.78 19.60 12.40
N THR A 237 -15.90 19.25 11.78
CA THR A 237 -17.21 19.24 12.44
C THR A 237 -17.49 17.94 13.17
N SER A 238 -17.03 16.80 12.63
CA SER A 238 -17.16 15.51 13.29
C SER A 238 -15.99 14.57 12.99
N LEU A 239 -15.84 13.58 13.87
CA LEU A 239 -14.83 12.53 13.78
C LEU A 239 -15.51 11.17 13.70
N LYS A 240 -14.93 10.26 12.92
CA LYS A 240 -15.37 8.87 12.77
C LYS A 240 -14.17 7.95 12.92
N VAL A 241 -14.29 6.89 13.72
CA VAL A 241 -13.32 5.82 13.72
C VAL A 241 -13.83 4.72 12.80
N THR A 242 -12.96 4.21 11.92
CA THR A 242 -13.27 3.12 10.99
C THR A 242 -12.32 1.96 11.20
N GLY A 243 -12.85 0.74 11.07
CA GLY A 243 -12.14 -0.51 11.25
C GLY A 243 -13.15 -1.66 11.38
N PRO A 244 -12.69 -2.92 11.47
CA PRO A 244 -13.59 -4.06 11.60
C PRO A 244 -14.35 -4.02 12.93
N LYS A 245 -15.64 -4.41 12.92
CA LYS A 245 -16.43 -4.52 14.16
C LYS A 245 -15.98 -5.67 15.06
N THR A 246 -15.42 -6.71 14.43
CA THR A 246 -15.00 -7.94 15.11
C THR A 246 -13.56 -8.28 14.75
N ILE A 247 -12.78 -8.68 15.76
CA ILE A 247 -11.43 -9.21 15.58
C ILE A 247 -11.30 -10.56 16.29
N ASP A 248 -10.56 -11.48 15.71
CA ASP A 248 -10.27 -12.76 16.34
C ASP A 248 -9.13 -12.62 17.38
N ARG A 249 -9.01 -13.61 18.27
CA ARG A 249 -7.97 -13.61 19.29
C ARG A 249 -6.57 -13.60 18.66
N ALA A 250 -5.72 -12.74 19.20
CA ALA A 250 -4.36 -12.40 18.75
C ALA A 250 -4.25 -11.91 17.31
N GLN A 251 -5.36 -11.62 16.64
CA GLN A 251 -5.31 -10.94 15.34
C GLN A 251 -5.18 -9.44 15.54
N LYS A 252 -4.58 -8.80 14.53
CA LYS A 252 -4.35 -7.37 14.47
C LYS A 252 -5.16 -6.79 13.32
N SER A 253 -5.76 -5.63 13.55
CA SER A 253 -6.47 -4.87 12.53
C SER A 253 -6.17 -3.39 12.67
N THR A 254 -6.05 -2.69 11.55
CA THR A 254 -5.77 -1.25 11.54
C THR A 254 -7.08 -0.47 11.60
N TYR A 255 -7.14 0.49 12.51
CA TYR A 255 -8.24 1.44 12.64
C TYR A 255 -7.75 2.82 12.18
N ALA A 256 -8.65 3.58 11.58
CA ALA A 256 -8.36 4.93 11.10
C ALA A 256 -9.33 5.93 11.69
N LEU A 257 -8.78 7.02 12.25
CA LEU A 257 -9.56 8.22 12.53
C LEU A 257 -9.82 8.95 11.22
N ARG A 258 -11.07 9.36 11.00
CA ARG A 258 -11.51 10.10 9.83
C ARG A 258 -12.19 11.40 10.26
N ALA A 259 -11.83 12.50 9.62
CA ALA A 259 -12.37 13.84 9.88
C ALA A 259 -13.38 14.22 8.79
N VAL A 260 -14.53 14.76 9.20
CA VAL A 260 -15.51 15.36 8.30
C VAL A 260 -15.31 16.87 8.32
N LEU A 261 -15.18 17.46 7.13
CA LEU A 261 -14.96 18.89 6.95
C LEU A 261 -16.30 19.56 6.65
N GLY A 262 -17.26 19.51 7.58
CA GLY A 262 -18.70 19.71 7.30
C GLY A 262 -19.10 20.93 6.47
N ASN A 263 -18.33 22.03 6.52
CA ASN A 263 -18.59 23.24 5.71
C ASN A 263 -18.18 23.11 4.24
N TYR A 264 -17.41 22.07 3.90
CA TYR A 264 -16.71 21.91 2.63
C TYR A 264 -17.00 20.56 1.96
N SER A 265 -17.18 19.50 2.76
CA SER A 265 -17.48 18.17 2.22
C SER A 265 -18.16 17.29 3.28
N LYS A 266 -19.17 16.52 2.85
CA LYS A 266 -19.79 15.46 3.66
C LYS A 266 -18.91 14.19 3.71
N THR A 267 -17.92 14.09 2.81
CA THR A 267 -16.92 13.03 2.81
C THR A 267 -16.00 13.15 4.01
N SER A 268 -15.53 12.02 4.51
CA SER A 268 -14.53 12.00 5.58
C SER A 268 -13.13 11.72 5.01
N TYR A 269 -12.09 12.24 5.65
CA TYR A 269 -10.70 12.08 5.26
C TYR A 269 -9.89 11.43 6.37
N LYS A 270 -8.98 10.51 6.03
CA LYS A 270 -8.14 9.86 7.03
C LYS A 270 -7.20 10.88 7.67
N VAL A 271 -7.22 10.98 9.00
CA VAL A 271 -6.26 11.77 9.76
C VAL A 271 -4.97 10.97 9.90
N THR A 272 -3.84 11.58 9.54
CA THR A 272 -2.54 10.90 9.45
C THR A 272 -1.51 11.38 10.48
N SER A 273 -1.85 12.40 11.28
CA SER A 273 -0.98 12.94 12.32
C SER A 273 -1.72 13.18 13.63
N SER A 274 -0.97 13.25 14.74
CA SER A 274 -1.45 13.75 16.03
C SER A 274 -2.61 12.98 16.68
N VAL A 275 -2.91 11.76 16.22
CA VAL A 275 -3.99 10.94 16.77
C VAL A 275 -3.53 10.21 18.03
N LYS A 276 -4.21 10.46 19.15
CA LYS A 276 -4.01 9.72 20.40
C LYS A 276 -5.06 8.60 20.51
N TRP A 277 -4.58 7.35 20.56
CA TRP A 277 -5.44 6.17 20.64
C TRP A 277 -5.47 5.59 22.06
N THR A 278 -6.65 5.20 22.53
CA THR A 278 -6.84 4.51 23.82
C THR A 278 -7.87 3.39 23.70
N SER A 279 -7.80 2.43 24.61
CA SER A 279 -8.77 1.35 24.76
C SER A 279 -9.38 1.42 26.16
N SER A 280 -10.71 1.31 26.26
CA SER A 280 -11.40 1.29 27.55
C SER A 280 -11.12 0.03 28.37
N ASN A 281 -10.67 -1.05 27.71
CA ASN A 281 -10.25 -2.28 28.36
C ASN A 281 -9.09 -2.94 27.58
N PRO A 282 -7.84 -2.56 27.90
CA PRO A 282 -6.64 -3.11 27.27
C PRO A 282 -6.44 -4.62 27.50
N SER A 283 -7.17 -5.25 28.41
CA SER A 283 -7.13 -6.72 28.59
C SER A 283 -7.98 -7.47 27.55
N VAL A 284 -8.99 -6.80 26.99
CA VAL A 284 -9.84 -7.33 25.90
C VAL A 284 -9.20 -7.06 24.55
N ALA A 285 -8.87 -5.79 24.25
CA ALA A 285 -8.11 -5.42 23.08
C ALA A 285 -7.21 -4.21 23.36
N ARG A 286 -5.98 -4.25 22.87
CA ARG A 286 -5.01 -3.14 22.95
C ARG A 286 -4.97 -2.39 21.62
N VAL A 287 -4.70 -1.09 21.67
CA VAL A 287 -4.48 -0.25 20.48
C VAL A 287 -3.10 0.38 20.56
N SER A 288 -2.35 0.35 19.44
CA SER A 288 -1.06 1.04 19.33
C SER A 288 -1.25 2.54 19.05
N GLN A 289 -0.16 3.33 19.17
CA GLN A 289 -0.17 4.74 18.77
C GLN A 289 -0.46 4.95 17.27
N SER A 290 -0.18 3.95 16.43
CA SER A 290 -0.51 3.96 14.99
C SER A 290 -1.94 3.49 14.68
N GLY A 291 -2.76 3.21 15.68
CA GLY A 291 -4.15 2.76 15.50
C GLY A 291 -4.29 1.28 15.18
N VAL A 292 -3.27 0.45 15.44
CA VAL A 292 -3.35 -1.00 15.26
C VAL A 292 -3.96 -1.63 16.50
N VAL A 293 -5.15 -2.23 16.37
CA VAL A 293 -5.86 -2.90 17.46
C VAL A 293 -5.54 -4.39 17.43
N THR A 294 -5.13 -4.94 18.58
CA THR A 294 -4.84 -6.36 18.79
C THR A 294 -5.87 -6.96 19.73
N GLY A 295 -6.58 -8.01 19.29
CA GLY A 295 -7.55 -8.73 20.11
C GLY A 295 -6.85 -9.69 21.08
N LEU A 296 -7.20 -9.69 22.36
CA LEU A 296 -6.50 -10.48 23.39
C LEU A 296 -7.40 -11.48 24.09
N LYS A 297 -8.57 -11.04 24.56
CA LYS A 297 -9.55 -11.85 25.30
C LYS A 297 -10.94 -11.64 24.72
N LYS A 298 -11.76 -12.70 24.67
CA LYS A 298 -13.17 -12.62 24.27
C LYS A 298 -13.88 -11.54 25.10
N GLY A 299 -14.63 -10.67 24.43
CA GLY A 299 -15.35 -9.57 25.07
C GLY A 299 -15.46 -8.36 24.15
N THR A 300 -15.98 -7.27 24.68
CA THR A 300 -16.13 -6.00 23.96
C THR A 300 -15.33 -4.89 24.64
N THR A 301 -14.73 -4.00 23.86
CA THR A 301 -14.07 -2.80 24.38
C THR A 301 -14.22 -1.63 23.42
N LYS A 302 -14.17 -0.41 23.95
CA LYS A 302 -14.28 0.83 23.17
C LYS A 302 -12.88 1.33 22.85
N ILE A 303 -12.61 1.51 21.56
CA ILE A 303 -11.38 2.13 21.07
C ILE A 303 -11.68 3.60 20.77
N THR A 304 -10.92 4.50 21.39
CA THR A 304 -11.10 5.95 21.26
C THR A 304 -9.90 6.56 20.56
N ALA A 305 -10.16 7.41 19.56
CA ALA A 305 -9.16 8.24 18.91
C ALA A 305 -9.44 9.73 19.20
N LYS A 306 -8.41 10.48 19.59
CA LYS A 306 -8.50 11.88 19.98
C LYS A 306 -7.51 12.74 19.19
N ILE A 307 -7.97 13.91 18.74
CA ILE A 307 -7.13 15.00 18.21
C ILE A 307 -7.52 16.31 18.91
N GLY A 308 -6.56 17.00 19.53
CA GLY A 308 -6.86 18.16 20.36
C GLY A 308 -7.95 17.86 21.39
N THR A 309 -9.05 18.61 21.36
CA THR A 309 -10.23 18.43 22.22
C THR A 309 -11.29 17.48 21.65
N LYS A 310 -11.22 17.13 20.35
CA LYS A 310 -12.22 16.30 19.67
C LYS A 310 -11.84 14.81 19.77
N SER A 311 -12.84 13.94 19.89
CA SER A 311 -12.63 12.49 19.88
C SER A 311 -13.75 11.74 19.18
N ALA A 312 -13.46 10.51 18.77
CA ALA A 312 -14.45 9.55 18.30
C ALA A 312 -14.13 8.16 18.87
N SER A 313 -15.18 7.37 19.07
CA SER A 313 -15.08 6.04 19.66
C SER A 313 -15.68 4.98 18.74
N PHE A 314 -15.16 3.76 18.85
CA PHE A 314 -15.64 2.60 18.12
C PHE A 314 -15.62 1.36 19.00
N THR A 315 -16.75 0.66 19.09
CA THR A 315 -16.85 -0.58 19.88
C THR A 315 -16.32 -1.76 19.06
N VAL A 316 -15.32 -2.43 19.60
CA VAL A 316 -14.70 -3.62 19.02
C VAL A 316 -15.09 -4.85 19.82
N THR A 317 -15.50 -5.91 19.12
CA THR A 317 -15.78 -7.22 19.71
C THR A 317 -14.65 -8.20 19.39
N VAL A 318 -14.10 -8.85 20.41
CA VAL A 318 -13.14 -9.94 20.23
C VAL A 318 -13.89 -11.26 20.26
N SER A 319 -13.89 -12.00 19.14
CA SER A 319 -14.77 -13.15 18.91
C SER A 319 -14.42 -14.41 19.74
N GLY A 320 -13.31 -14.42 20.48
CA GLY A 320 -12.79 -15.61 21.16
C GLY A 320 -12.32 -16.73 20.23
N LYS A 321 -12.75 -16.72 18.95
CA LYS A 321 -12.26 -17.61 17.90
C LYS A 321 -10.75 -17.43 17.79
N CYS A 322 -10.06 -18.56 17.71
CA CYS A 322 -8.63 -18.62 17.59
C CYS A 322 -8.25 -19.28 16.28
N ARG A 323 -7.49 -18.57 15.44
CA ARG A 323 -6.78 -19.18 14.32
C ARG A 323 -5.60 -19.96 14.89
N HIS A 324 -5.84 -21.23 15.17
CA HIS A 324 -4.87 -22.04 15.92
C HIS A 324 -3.55 -22.20 15.16
N SER A 325 -2.45 -21.94 15.87
CA SER A 325 -1.09 -22.24 15.42
C SER A 325 -0.41 -23.05 16.53
N TYR A 326 -0.25 -24.35 16.32
CA TYR A 326 0.23 -25.29 17.35
C TYR A 326 1.76 -25.51 17.27
N SER A 327 2.40 -25.64 18.43
CA SER A 327 3.73 -26.25 18.58
C SER A 327 3.65 -27.57 19.34
N GLY A 328 4.37 -28.60 18.87
CA GLY A 328 4.42 -29.91 19.49
C GLY A 328 5.62 -30.07 20.42
N LYS A 329 5.39 -30.65 21.61
CA LYS A 329 6.41 -31.14 22.54
C LYS A 329 6.21 -32.64 22.74
N VAL A 330 7.23 -33.46 22.52
CA VAL A 330 7.15 -34.90 22.81
C VAL A 330 7.06 -35.08 24.32
N VAL A 331 6.03 -35.77 24.78
CA VAL A 331 5.84 -36.09 26.21
C VAL A 331 6.07 -37.58 26.50
N LYS A 332 5.92 -38.43 25.48
CA LYS A 332 6.30 -39.84 25.51
C LYS A 332 6.74 -40.26 24.11
N TYR A 333 7.92 -40.84 23.97
CA TYR A 333 8.38 -41.36 22.69
C TYR A 333 7.61 -42.64 22.33
N ALA A 334 7.24 -42.78 21.06
CA ALA A 334 6.72 -44.04 20.54
C ALA A 334 7.88 -45.03 20.34
N THR A 335 7.66 -46.28 20.71
CA THR A 335 8.64 -47.36 20.58
C THR A 335 8.07 -48.46 19.68
N THR A 336 8.76 -49.59 19.58
CA THR A 336 8.27 -50.78 18.89
C THR A 336 7.22 -51.56 19.71
N LYS A 337 6.97 -51.16 20.95
CA LYS A 337 6.08 -51.85 21.89
C LYS A 337 4.93 -50.98 22.37
N THR A 338 5.16 -49.68 22.49
CA THR A 338 4.21 -48.76 23.13
C THR A 338 4.01 -47.49 22.33
N ASP A 339 2.76 -47.03 22.28
CA ASP A 339 2.40 -45.75 21.70
C ASP A 339 3.06 -44.60 22.51
N GLY A 340 3.49 -43.59 21.76
CA GLY A 340 3.98 -42.32 22.25
C GLY A 340 2.89 -41.25 22.26
N LYS A 341 3.26 -40.05 22.71
CA LYS A 341 2.34 -38.93 22.90
C LYS A 341 3.09 -37.61 22.69
N VAL A 342 2.49 -36.72 21.91
CA VAL A 342 2.99 -35.36 21.66
C VAL A 342 1.93 -34.37 22.14
N LEU A 343 2.32 -33.45 23.01
CA LEU A 343 1.49 -32.33 23.45
C LEU A 343 1.58 -31.21 22.42
N HIS A 344 0.47 -30.92 21.75
CA HIS A 344 0.32 -29.75 20.89
C HIS A 344 -0.29 -28.60 21.70
N THR A 345 0.44 -27.51 21.83
CA THR A 345 -0.03 -26.28 22.49
C THR A 345 -0.19 -25.17 21.45
N CYS A 346 -1.38 -24.56 21.38
CA CYS A 346 -1.61 -23.41 20.51
C CYS A 346 -0.83 -22.21 21.04
N LYS A 347 0.10 -21.68 20.23
CA LYS A 347 0.93 -20.51 20.55
C LYS A 347 0.11 -19.24 20.77
N VAL A 348 -1.13 -19.21 20.28
CA VAL A 348 -2.04 -18.06 20.35
C VAL A 348 -2.91 -18.09 21.59
N CYS A 349 -3.63 -19.20 21.81
CA CYS A 349 -4.66 -19.27 22.86
C CYS A 349 -4.29 -20.17 24.04
N GLY A 350 -3.17 -20.89 23.96
CA GLY A 350 -2.75 -21.86 24.98
C GLY A 350 -3.55 -23.17 24.97
N ASN A 351 -4.53 -23.34 24.06
CA ASN A 351 -5.28 -24.59 23.94
C ASN A 351 -4.32 -25.77 23.75
N LYS A 352 -4.48 -26.80 24.57
CA LYS A 352 -3.67 -28.00 24.58
C LYS A 352 -4.47 -29.15 23.99
N ARG A 353 -3.84 -29.93 23.13
CA ARG A 353 -4.35 -31.22 22.68
C ARG A 353 -3.23 -32.25 22.62
N TYR A 354 -3.54 -33.47 22.97
CA TYR A 354 -2.58 -34.57 22.87
C TYR A 354 -2.80 -35.31 21.56
N ILE A 355 -1.70 -35.57 20.85
CA ILE A 355 -1.69 -36.41 19.65
C ILE A 355 -0.96 -37.70 20.01
N THR A 356 -1.65 -38.83 19.85
CA THR A 356 -1.05 -40.16 19.98
C THR A 356 -0.11 -40.40 18.81
N VAL A 357 1.11 -40.85 19.12
CA VAL A 357 2.07 -41.31 18.11
C VAL A 357 2.08 -42.83 18.18
N LYS A 358 1.57 -43.47 17.15
CA LYS A 358 1.45 -44.92 17.10
C LYS A 358 2.81 -45.60 17.12
N SER A 359 2.90 -46.68 17.90
CA SER A 359 4.07 -47.54 18.01
C SER A 359 4.51 -48.09 16.65
N VAL A 360 5.79 -48.40 16.51
CA VAL A 360 6.32 -49.01 15.29
C VAL A 360 5.96 -50.49 15.27
N LYS A 361 5.17 -50.93 14.29
CA LYS A 361 4.74 -52.33 14.16
C LYS A 361 5.58 -53.12 13.19
N SER A 362 6.02 -52.51 12.08
CA SER A 362 6.84 -53.22 11.09
C SER A 362 7.95 -52.37 10.51
N VAL A 363 9.07 -53.04 10.22
CA VAL A 363 10.25 -52.49 9.56
C VAL A 363 10.71 -53.52 8.53
N ASN A 364 10.45 -53.23 7.27
CA ASN A 364 10.64 -54.15 6.15
C ASN A 364 11.71 -53.61 5.19
N LEU A 365 12.56 -54.51 4.69
CA LEU A 365 13.50 -54.24 3.61
C LEU A 365 12.82 -54.53 2.28
N SER A 366 13.10 -53.75 1.23
CA SER A 366 12.59 -54.03 -0.13
C SER A 366 13.09 -55.36 -0.69
N LYS A 367 14.27 -55.81 -0.26
CA LYS A 367 14.80 -57.13 -0.58
C LYS A 367 15.69 -57.64 0.55
N THR A 368 15.58 -58.94 0.84
CA THR A 368 16.37 -59.62 1.87
C THR A 368 17.43 -60.56 1.29
N SER A 369 17.47 -60.75 -0.04
CA SER A 369 18.45 -61.59 -0.74
C SER A 369 18.85 -61.00 -2.08
N TYR A 370 20.16 -61.00 -2.39
CA TYR A 370 20.73 -60.53 -3.65
C TYR A 370 21.72 -61.57 -4.19
N LYS A 371 21.80 -61.71 -5.52
CA LYS A 371 22.90 -62.43 -6.15
C LYS A 371 24.17 -61.56 -6.11
N TYR A 372 25.32 -62.22 -5.97
CA TYR A 372 26.62 -61.56 -5.97
C TYR A 372 26.97 -61.02 -7.37
N ASP A 373 27.29 -59.74 -7.44
CA ASP A 373 27.70 -59.05 -8.68
C ASP A 373 28.84 -58.05 -8.44
N GLY A 374 29.54 -58.18 -7.30
CA GLY A 374 30.61 -57.27 -6.88
C GLY A 374 30.16 -55.87 -6.43
N LYS A 375 28.88 -55.51 -6.54
CA LYS A 375 28.37 -54.16 -6.20
C LYS A 375 27.76 -54.12 -4.80
N ALA A 376 27.91 -52.99 -4.13
CA ALA A 376 27.32 -52.75 -2.80
C ALA A 376 25.79 -52.75 -2.87
N LYS A 377 25.13 -53.44 -1.93
CA LYS A 377 23.65 -53.51 -1.85
C LYS A 377 23.07 -52.60 -0.78
N THR A 378 22.01 -51.86 -1.11
CA THR A 378 21.31 -50.92 -0.20
C THR A 378 19.79 -51.09 -0.30
N PRO A 379 19.20 -52.15 0.30
CA PRO A 379 17.75 -52.33 0.27
C PRO A 379 17.04 -51.15 0.95
N SER A 380 16.12 -50.49 0.24
CA SER A 380 15.27 -49.47 0.87
C SER A 380 14.48 -50.02 2.06
N VAL A 381 14.25 -49.17 3.07
CA VAL A 381 13.54 -49.53 4.30
C VAL A 381 12.17 -48.86 4.30
N VAL A 382 11.14 -49.63 4.62
CA VAL A 382 9.78 -49.13 4.89
C VAL A 382 9.44 -49.41 6.35
N VAL A 383 9.18 -48.35 7.11
CA VAL A 383 8.72 -48.43 8.50
C VAL A 383 7.22 -48.12 8.51
N LYS A 384 6.39 -48.98 9.13
CA LYS A 384 4.98 -48.72 9.38
C LYS A 384 4.66 -48.72 10.87
N ASP A 385 3.76 -47.81 11.26
CA ASP A 385 3.20 -47.77 12.61
C ASP A 385 2.15 -48.87 12.84
N SER A 386 1.60 -48.93 14.05
CA SER A 386 0.60 -49.93 14.45
C SER A 386 -0.73 -49.83 13.70
N ASP A 387 -1.02 -48.66 13.13
CA ASP A 387 -2.20 -48.43 12.29
C ASP A 387 -1.89 -48.73 10.80
N GLY A 388 -0.68 -49.21 10.49
CA GLY A 388 -0.25 -49.53 9.14
C GLY A 388 0.20 -48.34 8.29
N LYS A 389 0.28 -47.13 8.85
CA LYS A 389 0.72 -45.92 8.15
C LYS A 389 2.25 -45.86 8.08
N THR A 390 2.78 -45.37 6.96
CA THR A 390 4.21 -45.20 6.77
C THR A 390 4.77 -44.12 7.69
N VAL A 391 5.80 -44.46 8.46
CA VAL A 391 6.55 -43.50 9.28
C VAL A 391 7.48 -42.70 8.38
N SER A 392 7.41 -41.37 8.46
CA SER A 392 8.26 -40.47 7.68
C SER A 392 9.74 -40.66 7.99
N ALA A 393 10.58 -40.69 6.95
CA ALA A 393 12.04 -40.86 7.04
C ALA A 393 12.75 -39.81 7.91
N LYS A 394 12.14 -38.64 8.16
CA LYS A 394 12.71 -37.65 9.09
C LYS A 394 12.77 -38.12 10.55
N TYR A 395 12.07 -39.21 10.88
CA TYR A 395 12.00 -39.78 12.23
C TYR A 395 12.86 -41.03 12.42
N TYR A 396 13.73 -41.37 11.47
CA TYR A 396 14.72 -42.42 11.67
C TYR A 396 15.91 -42.24 10.74
N LYS A 397 17.05 -42.82 11.14
CA LYS A 397 18.26 -42.91 10.33
C LYS A 397 18.52 -44.37 10.01
N ILE A 398 18.80 -44.65 8.74
CA ILE A 398 19.21 -45.99 8.29
C ILE A 398 20.74 -46.01 8.21
N THR A 399 21.35 -46.99 8.85
CA THR A 399 22.80 -47.19 8.85
C THR A 399 23.12 -48.56 8.27
N TYR A 400 23.95 -48.56 7.23
CA TYR A 400 24.47 -49.76 6.56
C TYR A 400 25.92 -50.00 6.97
N PRO A 401 26.39 -51.26 6.93
CA PRO A 401 27.81 -51.55 7.13
C PRO A 401 28.63 -50.98 5.97
N LYS A 402 29.89 -50.65 6.26
CA LYS A 402 30.85 -50.11 5.27
C LYS A 402 31.09 -51.10 4.12
N SER A 403 31.26 -52.38 4.45
CA SER A 403 31.37 -53.47 3.47
C SER A 403 30.01 -54.15 3.29
N ARG A 404 29.53 -54.24 2.05
CA ARG A 404 28.24 -54.85 1.67
C ARG A 404 28.14 -55.29 0.21
N SER A 405 29.28 -55.68 -0.36
CA SER A 405 29.40 -56.13 -1.75
C SER A 405 29.77 -57.59 -1.89
N LYS A 406 30.29 -58.25 -0.83
CA LYS A 406 30.73 -59.64 -0.83
C LYS A 406 29.58 -60.59 -0.46
N VAL A 407 29.73 -61.88 -0.76
CA VAL A 407 28.82 -62.92 -0.26
C VAL A 407 28.84 -62.90 1.27
N GLY A 408 27.67 -62.86 1.91
CA GLY A 408 27.55 -62.75 3.36
C GLY A 408 26.21 -62.24 3.84
N THR A 409 26.05 -62.16 5.17
CA THR A 409 24.86 -61.60 5.84
C THR A 409 25.19 -60.23 6.41
N TYR A 410 24.39 -59.22 6.05
CA TYR A 410 24.62 -57.82 6.41
C TYR A 410 23.50 -57.29 7.31
N LYS A 411 23.87 -56.57 8.37
CA LYS A 411 22.94 -55.94 9.32
C LYS A 411 22.63 -54.50 8.90
N VAL A 412 21.36 -54.16 8.77
CA VAL A 412 20.86 -52.80 8.55
C VAL A 412 20.26 -52.32 9.88
N VAL A 413 20.79 -51.22 10.42
CA VAL A 413 20.32 -50.63 11.68
C VAL A 413 19.43 -49.43 11.39
N ILE A 414 18.22 -49.45 11.94
CA ILE A 414 17.25 -48.36 11.84
C ILE A 414 17.14 -47.72 13.22
N THR A 415 17.69 -46.50 13.37
CA THR A 415 17.67 -45.76 14.64
C THR A 415 16.58 -44.70 14.59
N PHE A 416 15.61 -44.77 15.50
CA PHE A 416 14.49 -43.84 15.55
C PHE A 416 14.86 -42.49 16.20
N SER A 417 14.16 -41.43 15.79
CA SER A 417 14.41 -40.05 16.24
C SER A 417 13.12 -39.21 16.27
N GLY A 418 13.24 -37.98 16.76
CA GLY A 418 12.16 -36.99 16.80
C GLY A 418 11.06 -37.39 17.78
N ARG A 419 9.96 -37.98 17.30
CA ARG A 419 8.84 -38.44 18.16
C ARG A 419 8.85 -39.95 18.45
N TYR A 420 9.88 -40.64 17.96
CA TYR A 420 10.12 -42.06 18.18
C TYR A 420 11.47 -42.24 18.89
N SER A 421 11.66 -43.37 19.57
CA SER A 421 12.93 -43.76 20.19
C SER A 421 13.22 -45.25 20.01
N GLY A 422 14.47 -45.62 20.26
CA GLY A 422 14.97 -46.99 20.11
C GLY A 422 15.57 -47.28 18.73
N SER A 423 15.88 -48.56 18.48
CA SER A 423 16.39 -49.02 17.19
C SER A 423 15.92 -50.43 16.86
N ILE A 424 15.88 -50.76 15.57
CA ILE A 424 15.63 -52.12 15.06
C ILE A 424 16.78 -52.51 14.14
N THR A 425 17.22 -53.76 14.22
CA THR A 425 18.14 -54.36 13.25
C THR A 425 17.41 -55.33 12.34
N ARG A 426 17.66 -55.22 11.03
CA ARG A 426 17.23 -56.19 10.01
C ARG A 426 18.44 -56.73 9.27
N THR A 427 18.28 -57.86 8.59
CA THR A 427 19.37 -58.48 7.83
C THR A 427 18.97 -58.73 6.39
N PHE A 428 19.94 -58.63 5.49
CA PHE A 428 19.83 -59.13 4.12
C PHE A 428 21.08 -59.96 3.78
N LYS A 429 20.96 -60.85 2.81
CA LYS A 429 22.05 -61.72 2.37
C LYS A 429 22.47 -61.38 0.94
N ILE A 430 23.75 -61.54 0.66
CA ILE A 430 24.29 -61.65 -0.69
C ILE A 430 24.74 -63.10 -0.83
N VAL A 431 24.16 -63.82 -1.79
CA VAL A 431 24.42 -65.24 -2.07
C VAL A 431 25.07 -65.39 -3.44
N LYS A 432 25.70 -66.54 -3.69
CA LYS A 432 26.30 -66.85 -4.99
C LYS A 432 25.25 -66.86 -6.11
#